data_AF-A0A935A881-F1
#
_entry.id   AF-A0A935A881-F1
#
_cell.length_a   1.000
_cell.length_b   1.000
_cell.length_c   1.000
_cell.angle_alpha   90.00
_cell.angle_beta   90.00
_cell.angle_gamma   90.00
#
_symmetry.space_group_name_H-M   'P 1'
#
loop_
_entity.id
_entity.type
_entity.pdbx_description
1 polymer ?
#
loop_
_entity_poly.entity_id
_entity_poly.type
_entity_poly.pdbx_seq_one_letter_code
_entity_poly.pdbx_strand_id
1 'polypeptide(L)'
;MIKGFLNLPWFVWAGLALVVALIYTFWVPQKIAADISGFRLLIVRWAHPLTWYLIALNFILRGISPEWSGIANMVAAAGGLMYLLFMFMTFVIK
;
A
#
# COMPACT_ATOMS: atom_id res chain seq x y z
N MET A 1 -10.18 0.38 -22.02
CA MET A 1 -9.48 0.28 -20.72
C MET A 1 -8.85 -1.10 -20.61
N ILE A 2 -7.59 -1.16 -20.18
CA ILE A 2 -6.88 -2.42 -19.96
C ILE A 2 -7.56 -3.12 -18.77
N LYS A 3 -8.10 -4.32 -19.02
CA LYS A 3 -8.69 -5.15 -17.98
C LYS A 3 -7.59 -5.87 -17.21
N GLY A 4 -7.82 -6.04 -15.92
CA GLY A 4 -6.90 -6.67 -15.00
C GLY A 4 -7.58 -7.80 -14.23
N PHE A 5 -7.31 -7.81 -12.92
CA PHE A 5 -7.85 -8.81 -12.01
C PHE A 5 -9.39 -8.88 -12.05
N LEU A 6 -9.93 -10.10 -12.05
CA LEU A 6 -11.37 -10.41 -12.15
C LEU A 6 -12.09 -9.75 -13.34
N ASN A 7 -11.39 -9.53 -14.46
CA ASN A 7 -11.91 -8.88 -15.67
C ASN A 7 -12.40 -7.43 -15.47
N LEU A 8 -12.05 -6.79 -14.34
CA LEU A 8 -12.35 -5.39 -14.08
C LEU A 8 -11.20 -4.48 -14.58
N PRO A 9 -11.49 -3.23 -14.99
CA PRO A 9 -10.45 -2.26 -15.35
C PRO A 9 -9.48 -2.02 -14.19
N TRP A 10 -8.18 -1.89 -14.48
CA TRP A 10 -7.16 -1.60 -13.45
C TRP A 10 -7.48 -0.35 -12.62
N PHE A 11 -8.10 0.67 -13.22
CA PHE A 11 -8.50 1.90 -12.52
C PHE A 11 -9.54 1.67 -11.41
N VAL A 12 -10.39 0.65 -11.52
CA VAL A 12 -11.33 0.29 -10.45
C VAL A 12 -10.54 -0.17 -9.22
N TRP A 13 -9.55 -1.05 -9.42
CA TRP A 13 -8.67 -1.52 -8.36
C TRP A 13 -7.79 -0.40 -7.78
N ALA A 14 -7.30 0.51 -8.63
CA ALA A 14 -6.57 1.70 -8.18
C ALA A 14 -7.44 2.57 -7.26
N GLY A 15 -8.70 2.83 -7.63
CA GLY A 15 -9.64 3.58 -6.81
C GLY A 15 -9.88 2.93 -5.45
N LEU A 16 -10.13 1.61 -5.44
CA LEU A 16 -10.30 0.86 -4.18
C LEU A 16 -9.06 0.94 -3.29
N ALA A 17 -7.87 0.73 -3.86
CA ALA A 17 -6.61 0.84 -3.11
C ALA A 17 -6.38 2.24 -2.55
N LEU A 18 -6.70 3.30 -3.31
CA LEU A 18 -6.62 4.69 -2.82
C LEU A 18 -7.58 4.96 -1.67
N VAL A 19 -8.82 4.46 -1.74
CA VAL A 19 -9.78 4.60 -0.65
C VAL A 19 -9.22 3.97 0.63
N VAL A 20 -8.66 2.76 0.55
CA VAL A 20 -8.03 2.11 1.71
C VAL A 20 -6.83 2.92 2.22
N ALA A 21 -5.98 3.42 1.32
CA ALA A 21 -4.84 4.26 1.69
C ALA A 21 -5.29 5.49 2.48
N LEU A 22 -6.30 6.22 2.00
CA LEU A 22 -6.84 7.42 2.65
C LEU A 22 -7.46 7.11 4.02
N ILE A 23 -8.20 6.00 4.14
CA ILE A 23 -8.78 5.56 5.42
C ILE A 23 -7.68 5.37 6.48
N TYR A 24 -6.60 4.65 6.13
CA TYR A 24 -5.49 4.42 7.05
C TYR A 24 -4.60 5.66 7.26
N THR A 25 -4.59 6.60 6.31
CA THR A 25 -3.90 7.88 6.48
C THR A 25 -4.64 8.79 7.47
N PHE A 26 -5.96 8.91 7.38
CA PHE A 26 -6.69 9.97 8.10
C PHE A 26 -7.64 9.49 9.20
N TRP A 27 -8.32 8.36 9.00
CA TRP A 27 -9.48 7.97 9.81
C TRP A 27 -9.19 6.89 10.83
N VAL A 28 -8.30 5.95 10.51
CA VAL A 28 -7.96 4.86 11.42
C VAL A 28 -6.65 5.22 12.12
N PRO A 29 -6.68 5.82 13.32
CA PRO A 29 -5.55 5.66 14.21
C PRO A 29 -5.47 4.15 14.44
N GLN A 30 -4.42 3.51 13.92
CA GLN A 30 -4.10 2.17 14.38
C GLN A 30 -4.06 2.24 15.90
N LYS A 31 -4.56 1.21 16.58
CA LYS A 31 -4.44 1.09 18.04
C LYS A 31 -2.96 0.91 18.38
N ILE A 32 -2.21 1.98 18.22
CA ILE A 32 -0.79 2.10 18.49
C ILE A 32 -0.72 2.09 20.01
N ALA A 33 -0.03 1.08 20.54
CA ALA A 33 0.16 0.98 21.98
C ALA A 33 0.90 2.23 22.48
N ALA A 34 0.56 2.69 23.68
CA ALA A 34 1.01 3.98 24.21
C ALA A 34 2.54 4.06 24.43
N ASP A 35 3.21 2.92 24.42
CA ASP A 35 4.66 2.74 24.56
C ASP A 35 5.41 2.80 23.21
N ILE A 36 4.72 2.78 22.07
CA ILE A 36 5.36 2.87 20.76
C ILE A 36 5.82 4.32 20.51
N SER A 37 7.12 4.51 20.34
CA SER A 37 7.72 5.82 20.10
C SER A 37 8.82 5.80 19.03
N GLY A 38 9.30 6.99 18.67
CA GLY A 38 10.44 7.18 17.77
C GLY A 38 10.23 6.58 16.37
N PHE A 39 11.26 5.89 15.87
CA PHE A 39 11.28 5.33 14.51
C PHE A 39 10.21 4.24 14.31
N ARG A 40 9.92 3.45 15.34
CA ARG A 40 8.88 2.41 15.27
C ARG A 40 7.49 3.02 15.08
N LEU A 41 7.19 4.13 15.77
CA LEU A 41 5.94 4.87 15.59
C LEU A 41 5.77 5.33 14.14
N LEU A 42 6.82 5.87 13.54
CA LEU A 42 6.80 6.31 12.14
C LEU A 42 6.44 5.14 11.21
N ILE A 43 7.09 3.98 11.37
CA ILE A 43 6.82 2.82 10.52
C ILE A 43 5.40 2.30 10.73
N VAL A 44 4.98 2.05 11.97
CA VAL A 44 3.66 1.50 12.27
C VAL A 44 2.56 2.44 11.75
N ARG A 45 2.76 3.77 11.85
CA ARG A 45 1.79 4.76 11.40
C ARG A 45 1.66 4.84 9.87
N TRP A 46 2.78 4.73 9.14
CA TRP A 46 2.84 5.12 7.73
C TRP A 46 3.11 3.98 6.75
N ALA A 47 3.73 2.89 7.17
CA ALA A 47 4.09 1.80 6.25
C ALA A 47 2.86 1.11 5.65
N HIS A 48 1.82 0.89 6.46
CA HIS A 48 0.57 0.29 5.98
C HIS A 48 -0.15 1.15 4.92
N PRO A 49 -0.49 2.43 5.17
CA PRO A 49 -1.09 3.26 4.11
C PRO A 49 -0.15 3.44 2.90
N LEU A 50 1.17 3.51 3.11
CA LEU A 50 2.14 3.58 2.00
C LEU A 50 2.08 2.36 1.08
N THR A 51 1.92 1.14 1.62
CA THR A 51 1.68 -0.06 0.81
C THR A 51 0.47 0.13 -0.11
N TRP A 52 -0.64 0.68 0.40
CA TRP A 52 -1.85 0.90 -0.39
C TRP A 52 -1.66 1.97 -1.48
N TYR A 53 -0.91 3.04 -1.21
CA TYR A 53 -0.53 4.01 -2.23
C TYR A 53 0.33 3.38 -3.34
N LEU A 54 1.28 2.52 -2.98
CA LEU A 54 2.14 1.81 -3.96
C LEU A 54 1.32 0.81 -4.78
N ILE A 55 0.40 0.07 -4.17
CA ILE A 55 -0.53 -0.83 -4.90
C ILE A 55 -1.40 -0.04 -5.88
N ALA A 56 -1.95 1.10 -5.45
CA ALA A 56 -2.72 1.98 -6.33
C ALA A 56 -1.89 2.46 -7.52
N LEU A 57 -0.65 2.90 -7.29
CA LEU A 57 0.28 3.29 -8.34
C LEU A 57 0.57 2.15 -9.32
N ASN A 58 0.83 0.93 -8.81
CA ASN A 58 1.00 -0.27 -9.66
C ASN A 58 -0.23 -0.50 -10.57
N PHE A 59 -1.44 -0.38 -10.05
CA PHE A 59 -2.65 -0.53 -10.86
C PHE A 59 -2.80 0.59 -11.89
N ILE A 60 -2.50 1.85 -11.52
CA ILE A 60 -2.51 2.98 -12.47
C ILE A 60 -1.53 2.73 -13.61
N LEU A 61 -0.29 2.34 -13.31
CA LEU A 61 0.73 2.06 -14.32
C LEU A 61 0.28 0.98 -15.32
N ARG A 62 -0.32 -0.12 -14.82
CA ARG A 62 -0.89 -1.17 -15.67
C ARG A 62 -2.13 -0.74 -16.46
N GLY A 63 -2.89 0.21 -15.92
CA GLY A 63 -4.07 0.78 -16.55
C GLY A 63 -3.74 1.73 -17.71
N ILE A 64 -2.55 2.36 -17.66
CA ILE A 64 -2.07 3.31 -18.68
C ILE A 64 -1.54 2.56 -19.91
N SER A 65 -0.55 1.68 -19.75
CA SER A 65 0.03 0.93 -20.86
C SER A 65 0.69 -0.38 -20.39
N PRO A 66 0.57 -1.48 -21.17
CA PRO A 66 1.21 -2.75 -20.85
C PRO A 66 2.74 -2.68 -20.73
N GLU A 67 3.38 -1.74 -21.43
CA GLU A 67 4.84 -1.55 -21.43
C GLU A 67 5.39 -1.18 -20.04
N TRP A 68 4.57 -0.57 -19.19
CA TRP A 68 4.94 -0.18 -17.83
C TRP A 68 4.88 -1.35 -16.84
N SER A 69 4.59 -2.57 -17.29
CA SER A 69 4.44 -3.74 -16.42
C SER A 69 5.70 -4.03 -15.59
N GLY A 70 6.89 -3.79 -16.12
CA GLY A 70 8.15 -3.94 -15.38
C GLY A 70 8.24 -2.98 -14.18
N ILE A 71 7.95 -1.70 -14.41
CA ILE A 71 7.92 -0.67 -13.35
C ILE A 71 6.79 -0.97 -12.36
N ALA A 72 5.62 -1.37 -12.85
CA ALA A 72 4.49 -1.76 -12.00
C ALA A 72 4.86 -2.93 -11.07
N ASN A 73 5.60 -3.94 -11.55
CA ASN A 73 6.12 -5.03 -10.71
C ASN A 73 7.08 -4.52 -9.63
N MET A 74 8.00 -3.60 -9.96
CA MET A 74 8.93 -3.01 -8.98
C MET A 74 8.18 -2.22 -7.90
N VAL A 75 7.18 -1.43 -8.29
CA VAL A 75 6.31 -0.69 -7.36
C VAL A 75 5.53 -1.65 -6.47
N ALA A 76 5.00 -2.74 -7.02
CA ALA A 76 4.31 -3.77 -6.24
C ALA A 76 5.25 -4.47 -5.24
N ALA A 77 6.49 -4.77 -5.65
CA ALA A 77 7.51 -5.34 -4.76
C ALA A 77 7.85 -4.38 -3.61
N ALA A 78 8.04 -3.08 -3.89
CA ALA A 78 8.23 -2.08 -2.86
C ALA A 78 7.03 -2.00 -1.89
N GLY A 79 5.80 -2.08 -2.42
CA GLY A 79 4.59 -2.14 -1.59
C GLY A 79 4.56 -3.36 -0.67
N GLY A 80 4.96 -4.53 -1.18
CA GLY A 80 5.10 -5.76 -0.40
C GLY A 80 6.15 -5.63 0.70
N LEU A 81 7.31 -5.06 0.40
CA LEU A 81 8.36 -4.80 1.40
C LEU A 81 7.89 -3.86 2.50
N MET A 82 7.16 -2.79 2.15
CA MET A 82 6.58 -1.88 3.15
C MET A 82 5.58 -2.60 4.06
N TYR A 83 4.78 -3.52 3.52
CA TYR A 83 3.85 -4.30 4.31
C TYR A 83 4.56 -5.27 5.25
N LEU A 84 5.61 -5.95 4.77
CA LEU A 84 6.43 -6.81 5.63
C LEU A 84 7.09 -6.03 6.76
N LEU A 85 7.63 -4.84 6.46
CA LEU A 85 8.21 -3.95 7.46
C LEU A 85 7.16 -3.51 8.50
N PHE A 86 5.95 -3.16 8.04
CA PHE A 86 4.81 -2.86 8.90
C PHE A 86 4.49 -4.04 9.84
N MET A 87 4.33 -5.24 9.29
CA MET A 87 4.02 -6.45 10.04
C MET A 87 5.11 -6.75 11.08
N PHE A 88 6.38 -6.66 10.70
CA PHE A 88 7.52 -6.90 11.58
C PHE A 88 7.55 -5.93 12.76
N MET A 89 7.42 -4.62 12.50
CA MET A 89 7.43 -3.60 13.55
C MET A 89 6.19 -3.63 14.45
N THR A 90 5.08 -4.14 13.95
CA THR A 90 3.81 -4.24 14.70
C THR A 90 3.77 -5.49 15.57
N PHE A 91 4.21 -6.64 15.05
CA PHE A 91 3.98 -7.95 15.68
C PHE A 91 5.23 -8.62 16.26
N VAL A 92 6.42 -8.30 15.76
CA VAL A 92 7.67 -8.96 16.18
C VAL A 92 8.45 -8.08 17.15
N ILE A 93 8.65 -6.81 16.81
CA ILE A 93 9.31 -5.84 17.69
C ILE A 93 8.29 -5.33 18.71
N LYS A 94 8.61 -5.43 20.01
CA LYS A 94 7.79 -4.94 21.13
C LYS A 94 8.41 -3.71 21.76
#